data_AF-C6XLX1-F1
#
_entry.id   AF-C6XLX1-F1
#
_cell.length_a   1.000
_cell.length_b   1.000
_cell.length_c   1.000
_cell.angle_alpha   90.00
_cell.angle_beta   90.00
_cell.angle_gamma   90.00
#
_symmetry.space_group_name_H-M   'P 1'
#
loop_
_entity.id
_entity.type
_entity.pdbx_description
1 polymer ?
#
loop_
_entity_poly.entity_id
_entity_poly.type
_entity_poly.pdbx_seq_one_letter_code
_entity_poly.pdbx_strand_id
1 'polypeptide(L)'
;MFKIHFFALAMLAPTFLMGCGEENTNTAAPLPSQNALSSESNEDETSTSNDVVDNSLVTPPAQNVKLAQLPAPYNTADYDKGRRQYSTCKSCHNLIEGAGHRVGPNLHGVFDRNIGQAEGFKYSKAIEAADFQWTPERLDQWLANPRKFLPGNRMTFAGISNATQRENLIAYLMVETAK
;
A
#
# COMPACT_ATOMS: atom_id res chain seq x y z
N MET A 1 16.18 54.33 3.76
CA MET A 1 14.90 54.89 4.23
C MET A 1 14.17 53.79 5.01
N PHE A 2 14.12 53.94 6.33
CA PHE A 2 13.51 53.01 7.27
C PHE A 2 11.99 53.22 7.32
N LYS A 3 11.22 52.13 7.41
CA LYS A 3 9.95 52.17 8.17
C LYS A 3 9.61 50.79 8.71
N ILE A 4 9.95 50.64 9.99
CA ILE A 4 9.51 49.59 10.90
C ILE A 4 8.15 50.04 11.45
N HIS A 5 7.13 49.20 11.39
CA HIS A 5 5.92 49.38 12.19
C HIS A 5 5.73 48.17 13.10
N PHE A 6 6.11 48.38 14.36
CA PHE A 6 5.60 47.65 15.52
C PHE A 6 4.13 47.97 15.70
N PHE A 7 3.29 46.96 15.92
CA PHE A 7 2.18 47.04 16.87
C PHE A 7 1.96 45.65 17.47
N ALA A 8 2.35 45.53 18.75
CA ALA A 8 1.95 44.47 19.64
C ALA A 8 0.58 44.80 20.22
N LEU A 9 -0.31 43.81 20.35
CA LEU A 9 -1.25 43.77 21.47
C LEU A 9 -1.65 42.33 21.78
N ALA A 10 -1.30 41.91 22.99
CA ALA A 10 -1.68 40.67 23.62
C ALA A 10 -3.15 40.71 24.07
N MET A 11 -3.84 39.56 24.04
CA MET A 11 -4.94 39.29 24.97
C MET A 11 -4.90 37.83 25.43
N LEU A 12 -5.27 37.71 26.71
CA LEU A 12 -5.12 36.59 27.62
C LEU A 12 -6.26 35.56 27.49
N ALA A 13 -5.89 34.28 27.63
CA ALA A 13 -6.49 33.18 28.41
C ALA A 13 -8.03 32.91 28.35
N PRO A 14 -8.48 31.65 28.40
CA PRO A 14 -8.43 30.91 29.67
C PRO A 14 -8.01 29.43 29.58
N THR A 15 -7.36 29.04 30.68
CA THR A 15 -7.19 27.69 31.21
C THR A 15 -8.50 26.91 31.26
N PHE A 16 -8.54 25.72 30.66
CA PHE A 16 -9.60 24.74 30.88
C PHE A 16 -9.10 23.61 31.79
N LEU A 17 -10.00 23.18 32.66
CA LEU A 17 -9.79 22.46 33.90
C LEU A 17 -9.44 20.98 33.72
N MET A 18 -8.61 20.53 34.66
CA MET A 18 -8.41 19.16 35.12
C MET A 18 -9.75 18.51 35.49
N GLY A 19 -10.06 17.36 34.88
CA GLY A 19 -11.14 16.47 35.31
C GLY A 19 -10.56 15.08 35.63
N CYS A 20 -10.60 14.71 36.91
CA CYS A 20 -10.39 13.36 37.42
C CYS A 20 -11.75 12.69 37.68
N GLY A 21 -11.84 11.37 37.53
CA GLY A 21 -13.00 10.51 37.88
C GLY A 21 -13.64 9.90 36.63
N GLU A 22 -13.95 8.60 36.54
CA GLU A 22 -14.21 7.61 37.57
C GLU A 22 -13.99 6.19 37.01
N GLU A 23 -13.43 5.34 37.85
CA GLU A 23 -13.27 3.89 37.72
C GLU A 23 -14.63 3.19 37.70
N ASN A 24 -14.89 2.36 36.69
CA ASN A 24 -16.00 1.41 36.68
C ASN A 24 -15.47 -0.02 36.62
N THR A 25 -15.14 -0.54 37.80
CA THR A 25 -14.96 -1.97 38.07
C THR A 25 -16.33 -2.65 38.06
N ASN A 26 -16.55 -3.53 37.07
CA ASN A 26 -17.62 -4.53 37.14
C ASN A 26 -17.02 -5.92 36.93
N THR A 27 -16.65 -6.52 38.05
CA THR A 27 -16.42 -7.96 38.20
C THR A 27 -17.73 -8.60 38.63
N ALA A 28 -18.27 -9.50 37.83
CA ALA A 28 -19.14 -10.58 38.30
C ALA A 28 -19.00 -11.79 37.36
N ALA A 29 -18.61 -12.91 37.96
CA ALA A 29 -18.39 -14.22 37.38
C ALA A 29 -19.71 -15.05 37.36
N PRO A 30 -19.73 -16.40 37.31
CA PRO A 30 -19.50 -17.28 36.16
C PRO A 30 -20.65 -18.32 35.91
N LEU A 31 -20.68 -18.89 34.69
CA LEU A 31 -21.13 -20.25 34.24
C LEU A 31 -22.55 -20.79 34.59
N PRO A 32 -23.17 -21.62 33.72
CA PRO A 32 -22.88 -23.07 33.61
C PRO A 32 -22.68 -23.51 32.14
N SER A 33 -21.67 -24.33 31.83
CA SER A 33 -21.64 -25.81 31.92
C SER A 33 -22.73 -26.50 31.08
N GLN A 34 -22.32 -27.12 29.97
CA GLN A 34 -22.93 -28.34 29.45
C GLN A 34 -21.84 -29.31 28.94
N ASN A 35 -21.67 -30.37 29.74
CA ASN A 35 -21.43 -31.78 29.40
C ASN A 35 -20.68 -32.17 28.11
N ALA A 36 -19.45 -32.65 28.31
CA ALA A 36 -19.01 -34.06 28.30
C ALA A 36 -19.49 -35.07 27.22
N LEU A 37 -18.47 -35.70 26.59
CA LEU A 37 -18.20 -37.15 26.55
C LEU A 37 -18.24 -37.89 25.18
N SER A 38 -17.04 -38.00 24.60
CA SER A 38 -16.34 -39.15 23.94
C SER A 38 -17.06 -40.18 23.05
N SER A 39 -16.47 -40.45 21.88
CA SER A 39 -15.71 -41.69 21.54
C SER A 39 -15.24 -41.59 20.07
N GLU A 40 -13.93 -41.56 19.81
CA GLU A 40 -13.13 -42.65 19.20
C GLU A 40 -13.64 -43.07 17.81
N SER A 41 -12.88 -42.95 16.73
CA SER A 41 -11.57 -43.57 16.54
C SER A 41 -11.00 -43.27 15.13
N ASN A 42 -9.69 -43.49 15.03
CA ASN A 42 -8.90 -43.79 13.83
C ASN A 42 -8.14 -42.63 13.17
N GLU A 43 -6.90 -42.53 13.64
CA GLU A 43 -5.70 -42.31 12.84
C GLU A 43 -5.75 -43.06 11.50
N ASP A 44 -5.46 -42.36 10.40
CA ASP A 44 -4.54 -42.88 9.42
C ASP A 44 -3.79 -41.72 8.77
N GLU A 45 -2.48 -41.86 8.83
CA GLU A 45 -1.46 -40.95 8.37
C GLU A 45 -1.16 -41.32 6.93
N THR A 46 -1.53 -40.46 5.98
CA THR A 46 -0.84 -40.47 4.68
C THR A 46 -0.66 -39.04 4.21
N SER A 47 0.53 -38.54 4.53
CA SER A 47 1.35 -37.67 3.70
C SER A 47 0.80 -37.48 2.29
N THR A 48 0.14 -36.34 2.07
CA THR A 48 0.02 -35.75 0.74
C THR A 48 0.74 -34.42 0.80
N SER A 49 2.02 -34.51 0.42
CA SER A 49 2.74 -33.56 -0.41
C SER A 49 2.02 -32.22 -0.57
N ASN A 50 2.64 -31.16 -0.03
CA ASN A 50 2.35 -29.79 -0.44
C ASN A 50 2.54 -29.69 -1.96
N ASP A 51 1.46 -29.84 -2.72
CA ASP A 51 1.42 -29.44 -4.11
C ASP A 51 1.68 -27.94 -4.13
N VAL A 52 2.86 -27.58 -4.60
CA VAL A 52 3.14 -26.28 -5.19
C VAL A 52 2.16 -26.17 -6.36
N VAL A 53 0.96 -25.67 -6.09
CA VAL A 53 0.03 -25.27 -7.14
C VAL A 53 0.69 -24.10 -7.84
N ASP A 54 1.33 -24.42 -8.95
CA ASP A 54 1.86 -23.49 -9.93
C ASP A 54 0.73 -22.56 -10.40
N ASN A 55 0.61 -21.42 -9.73
CA ASN A 55 -0.30 -20.34 -10.10
C ASN A 55 0.20 -19.58 -11.35
N SER A 56 1.27 -20.04 -12.01
CA SER A 56 1.76 -19.45 -13.27
C SER A 56 0.86 -19.77 -14.48
N LEU A 57 -0.18 -20.60 -14.32
CA LEU A 57 -1.07 -21.00 -15.42
C LEU A 57 -2.23 -20.03 -15.72
N VAL A 58 -2.38 -18.93 -14.97
CA VAL A 58 -3.50 -17.97 -15.16
C VAL A 58 -3.07 -16.70 -15.91
N THR A 59 -1.78 -16.51 -16.14
CA THR A 59 -1.27 -15.33 -16.84
C THR A 59 -1.29 -15.53 -18.37
N PRO A 60 -1.94 -14.65 -19.15
CA PRO A 60 -1.89 -14.65 -20.61
C PRO A 60 -0.45 -14.81 -21.16
N PRO A 61 -0.25 -15.62 -22.22
CA PRO A 61 1.09 -15.91 -22.76
C PRO A 61 1.94 -14.66 -23.06
N ALA A 62 1.31 -13.58 -23.52
CA ALA A 62 2.01 -12.32 -23.80
C ALA A 62 2.55 -11.63 -22.55
N GLN A 63 1.86 -11.73 -21.41
CA GLN A 63 2.30 -11.15 -20.15
C GLN A 63 3.46 -11.97 -19.54
N ASN A 64 3.45 -13.30 -19.71
CA ASN A 64 4.57 -14.16 -19.30
C ASN A 64 5.88 -13.80 -20.00
N VAL A 65 5.84 -13.49 -21.30
CA VAL A 65 7.03 -13.07 -22.05
C VAL A 65 7.57 -11.74 -21.53
N LYS A 66 6.69 -10.76 -21.31
CA LYS A 66 7.10 -9.45 -20.77
C LYS A 66 7.68 -9.56 -19.35
N LEU A 67 7.06 -10.36 -18.50
CA LEU A 67 7.52 -10.62 -17.14
C LEU A 67 8.92 -11.24 -17.13
N ALA A 68 9.15 -12.29 -17.94
CA ALA A 68 10.44 -12.98 -18.02
C ALA A 68 11.60 -12.07 -18.50
N GLN A 69 11.29 -10.96 -19.18
CA GLN A 69 12.27 -9.98 -19.68
C GLN A 69 12.61 -8.89 -18.66
N LEU A 70 11.90 -8.81 -17.53
CA LEU A 70 12.21 -7.84 -16.50
C LEU A 70 13.60 -8.10 -15.86
N PRO A 71 14.21 -7.12 -15.19
CA PRO A 71 15.37 -7.37 -14.35
C PRO A 71 14.97 -8.19 -13.11
N ALA A 72 15.92 -8.96 -12.57
CA ALA A 72 15.76 -9.59 -11.26
C ALA A 72 15.58 -8.52 -10.16
N PRO A 73 14.77 -8.81 -9.11
CA PRO A 73 14.05 -10.06 -8.85
C PRO A 73 12.69 -10.16 -9.56
N TYR A 74 12.27 -9.14 -10.32
CA TYR A 74 10.90 -9.03 -10.86
C TYR A 74 10.58 -10.04 -11.96
N ASN A 75 11.59 -10.62 -12.62
CA ASN A 75 11.42 -11.62 -13.67
C ASN A 75 10.90 -12.98 -13.19
N THR A 76 10.97 -13.24 -11.88
CA THR A 76 10.46 -14.46 -11.25
C THR A 76 9.25 -14.21 -10.35
N ALA A 77 8.73 -12.98 -10.34
CA ALA A 77 7.61 -12.60 -9.51
C ALA A 77 6.29 -13.24 -9.99
N ASP A 78 5.31 -13.38 -9.09
CA ASP A 78 3.98 -13.92 -9.43
C ASP A 78 3.07 -12.80 -9.95
N TYR A 79 2.92 -12.75 -11.28
CA TYR A 79 2.13 -11.75 -11.99
C TYR A 79 0.68 -11.70 -11.52
N ASP A 80 0.03 -12.86 -11.35
CA ASP A 80 -1.37 -12.92 -10.94
C ASP A 80 -1.59 -12.50 -9.49
N LYS A 81 -0.64 -12.78 -8.60
CA LYS A 81 -0.65 -12.21 -7.25
C LYS A 81 -0.44 -10.69 -7.29
N GLY A 82 0.42 -10.19 -8.17
CA GLY A 82 0.59 -8.75 -8.40
C GLY A 82 -0.69 -8.07 -8.87
N ARG A 83 -1.37 -8.69 -9.86
CA ARG A 83 -2.68 -8.25 -10.36
C ARG A 83 -3.75 -8.21 -9.25
N ARG A 84 -3.79 -9.24 -8.40
CA ARG A 84 -4.68 -9.27 -7.24
C ARG A 84 -4.34 -8.16 -6.25
N GLN A 85 -3.05 -7.91 -6.00
CA GLN A 85 -2.62 -6.81 -5.14
C GLN A 85 -3.05 -5.44 -5.68
N TYR A 86 -2.96 -5.24 -7.01
CA TYR A 86 -3.41 -4.02 -7.69
C TYR A 86 -4.91 -3.73 -7.50
N SER A 87 -5.72 -4.73 -7.14
CA SER A 87 -7.15 -4.53 -6.86
C SER A 87 -7.41 -3.51 -5.74
N THR A 88 -6.46 -3.33 -4.83
CA THR A 88 -6.50 -2.29 -3.77
C THR A 88 -6.18 -0.89 -4.29
N CYS A 89 -5.51 -0.79 -5.44
CA CYS A 89 -5.05 0.45 -6.05
C CYS A 89 -6.01 0.95 -7.16
N LYS A 90 -6.78 0.05 -7.78
CA LYS A 90 -7.60 0.33 -8.98
C LYS A 90 -8.69 1.39 -8.81
N SER A 91 -9.14 1.64 -7.57
CA SER A 91 -10.11 2.71 -7.28
C SER A 91 -9.47 4.09 -7.44
N CYS A 92 -8.17 4.20 -7.22
CA CYS A 92 -7.42 5.45 -7.21
C CYS A 92 -6.54 5.63 -8.44
N HIS A 93 -6.22 4.57 -9.18
CA HIS A 93 -5.27 4.63 -10.29
C HIS A 93 -5.80 3.93 -11.54
N ASN A 94 -5.40 4.45 -12.69
CA ASN A 94 -5.49 3.78 -13.99
C ASN A 94 -4.07 3.40 -14.44
N LEU A 95 -3.95 2.34 -15.25
CA LEU A 95 -2.68 1.89 -15.84
C LEU A 95 -2.60 2.13 -17.36
N ILE A 96 -3.75 2.28 -18.00
CA ILE A 96 -3.87 2.39 -19.45
C ILE A 96 -3.56 3.83 -19.88
N GLU A 97 -2.76 3.98 -20.93
CA GLU A 97 -2.45 5.27 -21.53
C GLU A 97 -3.74 6.03 -21.89
N GLY A 98 -3.78 7.33 -21.62
CA GLY A 98 -4.92 8.17 -21.97
C GLY A 98 -6.20 7.92 -21.15
N ALA A 99 -6.25 6.92 -20.25
CA ALA A 99 -7.45 6.61 -19.45
C ALA A 99 -7.78 7.66 -18.36
N GLY A 100 -7.06 8.79 -18.34
CA GLY A 100 -7.24 9.86 -17.37
C GLY A 100 -6.82 9.49 -15.94
N HIS A 101 -7.00 10.43 -15.02
CA HIS A 101 -6.73 10.26 -13.59
C HIS A 101 -7.98 9.83 -12.82
N ARG A 102 -7.78 9.33 -11.60
CA ARG A 102 -8.86 9.14 -10.62
C ARG A 102 -8.55 9.97 -9.37
N VAL A 103 -8.71 9.38 -8.18
CA VAL A 103 -8.24 9.97 -6.92
C VAL A 103 -6.72 10.20 -6.95
N GLY A 104 -5.98 9.29 -7.58
CA GLY A 104 -4.55 9.39 -7.86
C GLY A 104 -4.24 9.56 -9.35
N PRO A 105 -2.97 9.85 -9.69
CA PRO A 105 -2.53 10.01 -11.07
C PRO A 105 -2.64 8.70 -11.87
N ASN A 106 -2.64 8.82 -13.19
CA ASN A 106 -2.47 7.67 -14.07
C ASN A 106 -1.02 7.15 -13.94
N LEU A 107 -0.86 5.83 -13.85
CA LEU A 107 0.41 5.16 -13.65
C LEU A 107 1.04 4.65 -14.95
N HIS A 108 0.41 4.82 -16.10
CA HIS A 108 1.03 4.56 -17.39
C HIS A 108 2.36 5.32 -17.51
N GLY A 109 3.41 4.62 -17.93
CA GLY A 109 4.77 5.14 -18.04
C GLY A 109 5.33 5.67 -16.71
N VAL A 110 5.00 5.06 -15.57
CA VAL A 110 5.47 5.53 -14.26
C VAL A 110 6.96 5.28 -14.04
N PHE A 111 7.49 4.15 -14.49
CA PHE A 111 8.91 3.84 -14.33
C PHE A 111 9.78 4.83 -15.12
N ASP A 112 10.87 5.28 -14.48
CA ASP A 112 11.79 6.33 -14.92
C ASP A 112 11.18 7.73 -15.08
N ARG A 113 9.88 7.90 -14.78
CA ARG A 113 9.27 9.23 -14.73
C ARG A 113 9.64 9.94 -13.43
N ASN A 114 9.98 11.22 -13.54
CA ASN A 114 10.13 12.10 -12.38
C ASN A 114 8.85 12.11 -11.52
N ILE A 115 9.02 12.14 -10.20
CA ILE A 115 7.91 12.22 -9.26
C ILE A 115 7.08 13.50 -9.50
N GLY A 116 5.76 13.37 -9.38
CA GLY A 116 4.87 14.52 -9.54
C GLY A 116 4.67 14.98 -10.99
N GLN A 117 5.07 14.19 -11.99
CA GLN A 117 5.04 14.61 -13.40
C GLN A 117 3.99 13.89 -14.28
N ALA A 118 2.95 13.27 -13.71
CA ALA A 118 1.82 12.86 -14.56
C ALA A 118 1.05 14.13 -15.00
N GLU A 119 1.07 14.39 -16.31
CA GLU A 119 0.45 15.57 -16.90
C GLU A 119 -1.03 15.67 -16.50
N GLY A 120 -1.47 16.87 -16.08
CA GLY A 120 -2.87 17.14 -15.71
C GLY A 120 -3.25 16.76 -14.28
N PHE A 121 -2.41 16.06 -13.52
CA PHE A 121 -2.71 15.71 -12.13
C PHE A 121 -2.22 16.76 -11.13
N LYS A 122 -3.07 17.12 -10.17
CA LYS A 122 -2.72 18.07 -9.08
C LYS A 122 -2.14 17.33 -7.88
N TYR A 123 -0.83 17.45 -7.69
CA TYR A 123 -0.11 16.79 -6.61
C TYR A 123 -0.21 17.55 -5.27
N SER A 124 0.32 16.93 -4.22
CA SER A 124 0.53 17.57 -2.91
C SER A 124 1.84 18.36 -2.90
N LYS A 125 1.95 19.39 -2.06
CA LYS A 125 3.19 20.18 -1.93
C LYS A 125 4.44 19.35 -1.64
N ALA A 126 4.33 18.30 -0.83
CA ALA A 126 5.43 17.38 -0.58
C ALA A 126 5.91 16.63 -1.83
N ILE A 127 4.98 16.28 -2.73
CA ILE A 127 5.29 15.58 -3.99
C ILE A 127 5.88 16.57 -5.01
N GLU A 128 5.33 17.77 -5.10
CA GLU A 128 5.84 18.85 -5.96
C GLU A 128 7.26 19.28 -5.58
N ALA A 129 7.63 19.17 -4.30
CA ALA A 129 8.96 19.54 -3.79
C ALA A 129 9.98 18.38 -3.82
N ALA A 130 9.55 17.16 -4.14
CA ALA A 130 10.44 16.01 -4.22
C ALA A 130 11.13 15.98 -5.60
N ASP A 131 12.40 15.60 -5.62
CA ASP A 131 13.21 15.53 -6.85
C ASP A 131 13.83 14.15 -7.01
N PHE A 132 13.06 13.24 -7.61
CA PHE A 132 13.51 11.88 -7.85
C PHE A 132 12.72 11.19 -8.96
N GLN A 133 13.32 10.17 -9.58
CA GLN A 133 12.67 9.29 -10.56
C GLN A 133 12.13 8.02 -9.92
N TRP A 134 10.99 7.53 -10.41
CA TRP A 134 10.42 6.25 -10.00
C TRP A 134 11.24 5.08 -10.54
N THR A 135 12.01 4.44 -9.66
CA THR A 135 12.63 3.14 -9.92
C THR A 135 11.82 2.04 -9.20
N PRO A 136 11.98 0.76 -9.57
CA PRO A 136 11.35 -0.34 -8.85
C PRO A 136 11.66 -0.34 -7.34
N GLU A 137 12.90 0.00 -6.95
CA GLU A 137 13.35 0.04 -5.55
C GLU A 137 12.70 1.18 -4.78
N ARG A 138 12.58 2.37 -5.41
CA ARG A 138 11.86 3.50 -4.80
C ARG A 138 10.38 3.21 -4.68
N LEU A 139 9.80 2.53 -5.67
CA LEU A 139 8.42 2.10 -5.60
C LEU A 139 8.20 1.06 -4.49
N ASP A 140 9.15 0.14 -4.26
CA ASP A 140 9.11 -0.78 -3.11
C ASP A 140 9.04 -0.03 -1.77
N GLN A 141 9.96 0.91 -1.57
CA GLN A 141 10.01 1.72 -0.35
C GLN A 141 8.75 2.58 -0.18
N TRP A 142 8.24 3.16 -1.27
CA TRP A 142 6.98 3.88 -1.29
C TRP A 142 5.82 2.99 -0.88
N LEU A 143 5.69 1.81 -1.50
CA LEU A 143 4.59 0.87 -1.25
C LEU A 143 4.67 0.26 0.15
N ALA A 144 5.85 0.18 0.78
CA ALA A 144 5.98 -0.28 2.15
C ALA A 144 5.28 0.65 3.14
N ASN A 145 5.45 1.97 2.98
CA ASN A 145 4.74 2.97 3.78
C ASN A 145 4.84 4.37 3.13
N PRO A 146 3.83 4.80 2.34
CA PRO A 146 3.90 6.06 1.60
C PRO A 146 4.05 7.29 2.52
N ARG A 147 3.31 7.30 3.64
CA ARG A 147 3.32 8.42 4.61
C ARG A 147 4.68 8.59 5.28
N LYS A 148 5.36 7.48 5.58
CA LYS A 148 6.71 7.50 6.15
C LYS A 148 7.75 7.86 5.08
N PHE A 149 7.61 7.32 3.88
CA PHE A 149 8.56 7.55 2.79
C PHE A 149 8.59 9.03 2.37
N LEU A 150 7.43 9.67 2.22
CA LEU A 150 7.34 11.09 1.92
C LEU A 150 6.24 11.76 2.76
N PRO A 151 6.59 12.29 3.95
CA PRO A 151 5.65 12.99 4.80
C PRO A 151 4.95 14.16 4.07
N GLY A 152 3.64 14.29 4.28
CA GLY A 152 2.83 15.34 3.62
C GLY A 152 2.31 14.97 2.23
N ASN A 153 2.61 13.76 1.72
CA ASN A 153 1.89 13.24 0.56
C ASN A 153 0.41 12.96 0.90
N ARG A 154 -0.47 13.02 -0.11
CA ARG A 154 -1.93 12.83 0.06
C ARG A 154 -2.42 11.41 -0.24
N MET A 155 -1.55 10.44 -0.52
CA MET A 155 -1.95 9.05 -0.74
C MET A 155 -2.33 8.42 0.61
N THR A 156 -3.60 8.12 0.82
CA THR A 156 -4.13 7.58 2.09
C THR A 156 -3.92 6.07 2.25
N PHE A 157 -2.99 5.48 1.49
CA PHE A 157 -2.68 4.07 1.51
C PHE A 157 -1.82 3.70 2.73
N ALA A 158 -2.19 2.62 3.44
CA ALA A 158 -1.49 2.18 4.64
C ALA A 158 -0.09 1.59 4.34
N GLY A 159 0.09 1.04 3.14
CA GLY A 159 1.29 0.31 2.75
C GLY A 159 1.10 -1.20 2.73
N ILE A 160 2.09 -1.92 2.19
CA ILE A 160 2.15 -3.38 2.09
C ILE A 160 3.40 -3.83 2.84
N SER A 161 3.25 -4.47 4.00
CA SER A 161 4.39 -4.86 4.84
C SER A 161 5.19 -6.02 4.23
N ASN A 162 4.52 -6.96 3.58
CA ASN A 162 5.15 -8.14 2.98
C ASN A 162 5.93 -7.75 1.70
N ALA A 163 7.24 -8.01 1.70
CA ALA A 163 8.12 -7.65 0.58
C ALA A 163 7.79 -8.41 -0.71
N THR A 164 7.49 -9.71 -0.63
CA THR A 164 7.09 -10.51 -1.81
C THR A 164 5.79 -10.00 -2.44
N GLN A 165 4.83 -9.53 -1.64
CA GLN A 165 3.62 -8.91 -2.19
C GLN A 165 3.91 -7.60 -2.94
N ARG A 166 4.87 -6.79 -2.43
CA ARG A 166 5.32 -5.58 -3.13
C ARG A 166 6.05 -5.92 -4.41
N GLU A 167 6.97 -6.88 -4.38
CA GLU A 167 7.69 -7.37 -5.56
C GLU A 167 6.74 -7.82 -6.67
N ASN A 168 5.75 -8.66 -6.34
CA ASN A 168 4.71 -9.10 -7.27
C ASN A 168 3.92 -7.93 -7.85
N LEU A 169 3.52 -6.96 -7.02
CA LEU A 169 2.81 -5.77 -7.49
C LEU A 169 3.68 -4.91 -8.41
N ILE A 170 4.96 -4.72 -8.08
CA ILE A 170 5.89 -3.94 -8.89
C ILE A 170 6.09 -4.60 -10.25
N ALA A 171 6.33 -5.92 -10.29
CA ALA A 171 6.46 -6.67 -11.53
C ALA A 171 5.20 -6.55 -12.41
N TYR A 172 4.01 -6.68 -11.81
CA TYR A 172 2.74 -6.45 -12.49
C TYR A 172 2.65 -5.03 -13.08
N LEU A 173 3.01 -4.00 -12.29
CA LEU A 173 3.00 -2.62 -12.77
C LEU A 173 4.02 -2.39 -13.89
N MET A 174 5.21 -3.00 -13.83
CA MET A 174 6.22 -2.88 -14.89
C MET A 174 5.67 -3.40 -16.23
N VAL A 175 4.95 -4.53 -16.20
CA VAL A 175 4.33 -5.12 -17.40
C VAL A 175 3.18 -4.24 -17.93
N GLU A 176 2.32 -3.75 -17.03
CA GLU A 176 1.06 -3.10 -17.42
C GLU A 176 1.16 -1.59 -17.63
N THR A 177 2.29 -0.98 -17.28
CA THR A 177 2.52 0.46 -17.46
C THR A 177 3.69 0.81 -18.36
N ALA A 178 4.36 -0.19 -18.95
CA ALA A 178 5.39 0.05 -19.95
C ALA A 178 4.84 0.90 -21.13
N LYS A 179 5.70 1.76 -21.68
CA LYS A 179 5.45 2.53 -22.91
C LYS A 179 5.66 1.69 -24.15
#